data_AF-A0A7X1ZTE1-F1
#
_entry.id   AF-A0A7X1ZTE1-F1
#
_cell.length_a   1.000
_cell.length_b   1.000
_cell.length_c   1.000
_cell.angle_alpha   90.00
_cell.angle_beta   90.00
_cell.angle_gamma   90.00
#
_symmetry.space_group_name_H-M   'P 1'
#
loop_
_entity.id
_entity.type
_entity.pdbx_description
1 polymer ?
#
loop_
_entity_poly.entity_id
_entity_poly.type
_entity_poly.pdbx_seq_one_letter_code
_entity_poly.pdbx_strand_id
1 'polypeptide(L)'
;MSRKSSSREGKYRLIIPGKEDFLNNLQRELDPMYKVAKRLLDNSWGSPPEMVEGVGVLLLTWNQPFYGRFGWFKFEELEKCLANNLKAIKGFKEREIFSFSSADEDVTKALFDEFLEALKGVREAKAIRTPVGVTKALHLLAPKFFPMWDDQIAKDYRCYWYSSEGAAEKYICFCEWIKEVAEEVRDYPSLPSDRTLVKLIDEYNHKTRSTKEEKHYKVLRKAS
;
A
#
# COMPACT_ATOMS: atom_id res chain seq x y z
N MET A 1 9.47 -32.72 4.13
CA MET A 1 10.13 -31.76 3.22
C MET A 1 10.25 -30.43 3.94
N SER A 2 11.49 -29.99 4.16
CA SER A 2 11.88 -28.90 5.04
C SER A 2 11.52 -27.54 4.42
N ARG A 3 10.69 -26.75 5.11
CA ARG A 3 10.51 -25.32 4.81
C ARG A 3 11.75 -24.60 5.31
N LYS A 4 12.65 -24.24 4.40
CA LYS A 4 13.67 -23.23 4.66
C LYS A 4 12.94 -21.89 4.84
N SER A 5 12.77 -21.47 6.10
CA SER A 5 12.49 -20.08 6.42
C SER A 5 13.63 -19.25 5.86
N SER A 6 13.34 -18.35 4.93
CA SER A 6 14.29 -17.34 4.48
C SER A 6 14.84 -16.60 5.70
N SER A 7 16.15 -16.75 5.91
CA SER A 7 16.89 -16.18 7.02
C SER A 7 16.98 -14.66 6.85
N ARG A 8 16.04 -13.91 7.46
CA ARG A 8 16.27 -12.50 7.77
C ARG A 8 17.21 -12.46 8.98
N GLU A 9 18.40 -11.91 8.78
CA GLU A 9 19.46 -11.78 9.80
C GLU A 9 18.94 -11.15 11.11
N GLY A 10 18.52 -12.00 12.04
CA GLY A 10 18.88 -12.02 13.46
C GLY A 10 18.66 -10.80 14.35
N LYS A 11 18.12 -9.66 13.90
CA LYS A 11 18.05 -8.44 14.74
C LYS A 11 16.67 -7.97 15.15
N TYR A 12 15.59 -8.28 14.43
CA TYR A 12 14.26 -7.77 14.77
C TYR A 12 13.13 -8.78 14.53
N ARG A 13 12.09 -8.75 15.38
CA ARG A 13 10.88 -9.58 15.26
C ARG A 13 9.63 -8.72 15.18
N LEU A 14 8.73 -9.07 14.25
CA LEU A 14 7.40 -8.48 14.10
C LEU A 14 6.56 -8.65 15.37
N ILE A 15 5.96 -7.56 15.81
CA ILE A 15 4.96 -7.49 16.87
C ILE A 15 3.60 -7.55 16.19
N ILE A 16 2.93 -8.67 16.38
CA ILE A 16 1.55 -8.87 15.94
C ILE A 16 0.63 -8.23 16.98
N PRO A 17 -0.31 -7.36 16.57
CA PRO A 17 -1.24 -6.75 17.51
C PRO A 17 -2.15 -7.83 18.11
N GLY A 18 -2.41 -7.76 19.42
CA GLY A 18 -3.41 -8.63 20.03
C GLY A 18 -4.80 -8.32 19.47
N LYS A 19 -5.70 -9.32 19.46
CA LYS A 19 -7.07 -9.20 18.93
C LYS A 19 -7.81 -7.94 19.37
N GLU A 20 -7.89 -7.69 20.68
CA GLU A 20 -8.64 -6.53 21.21
C GLU A 20 -8.01 -5.21 20.76
N ASP A 21 -6.68 -5.11 20.80
CA ASP A 21 -5.96 -3.92 20.33
C ASP A 21 -6.19 -3.68 18.84
N PHE A 22 -6.15 -4.74 18.02
CA PHE A 22 -6.42 -4.64 16.60
C PHE A 22 -7.82 -4.10 16.33
N LEU A 23 -8.85 -4.76 16.88
CA LEU A 23 -10.25 -4.42 16.64
C LEU A 23 -10.64 -3.02 17.17
N ASN A 24 -10.14 -2.62 18.33
CA ASN A 24 -10.42 -1.31 18.92
C ASN A 24 -9.77 -0.14 18.14
N ASN A 25 -8.75 -0.46 17.34
CA ASN A 25 -8.02 0.51 16.51
C ASN A 25 -8.42 0.49 15.03
N LEU A 26 -9.47 -0.26 14.65
CA LEU A 26 -10.07 -0.12 13.32
C LEU A 26 -10.92 1.14 13.22
N GLN A 27 -11.08 1.66 12.00
CA GLN A 27 -12.06 2.72 11.78
C GLN A 27 -13.46 2.10 11.82
N ARG A 28 -14.39 2.78 12.50
CA ARG A 28 -15.79 2.31 12.60
C ARG A 28 -16.47 2.32 11.24
N GLU A 29 -16.15 3.32 10.42
CA GLU A 29 -16.67 3.48 9.07
C GLU A 29 -15.52 3.66 8.10
N LEU A 30 -15.64 3.04 6.92
CA LEU A 30 -14.71 3.24 5.82
C LEU A 30 -14.85 4.67 5.27
N ASP A 31 -13.70 5.33 5.08
CA ASP A 31 -13.57 6.69 4.59
C ASP A 31 -14.41 6.95 3.32
N PRO A 32 -15.20 8.03 3.27
CA PRO A 32 -16.07 8.35 2.13
C PRO A 32 -15.33 8.50 0.80
N MET A 33 -14.13 9.11 0.79
CA MET A 33 -13.39 9.34 -0.45
C MET A 33 -12.81 8.04 -1.00
N TYR A 34 -12.36 7.14 -0.12
CA TYR A 34 -11.99 5.79 -0.54
C TYR A 34 -13.18 5.02 -1.13
N LYS A 35 -14.36 5.09 -0.52
CA LYS A 35 -15.59 4.46 -1.06
C LYS A 35 -15.92 4.99 -2.45
N VAL A 36 -15.88 6.31 -2.64
CA VAL A 36 -16.17 6.94 -3.94
C VAL A 36 -15.14 6.52 -4.99
N ALA A 37 -13.84 6.63 -4.69
CA ALA A 37 -12.76 6.22 -5.59
C ALA A 37 -12.88 4.75 -5.99
N LYS A 38 -13.17 3.87 -5.02
CA LYS A 38 -13.36 2.44 -5.26
C LYS A 38 -14.57 2.15 -6.14
N ARG A 39 -15.70 2.83 -5.92
CA ARG A 39 -16.90 2.67 -6.76
C ARG A 39 -16.65 3.11 -8.20
N LEU A 40 -15.98 4.25 -8.39
CA LEU A 40 -15.60 4.73 -9.73
C LEU A 40 -14.74 3.67 -10.42
N LEU A 41 -13.70 3.20 -9.75
CA LEU A 41 -12.78 2.20 -10.30
C LEU A 41 -13.43 0.85 -10.59
N ASP A 42 -14.31 0.36 -9.71
CA ASP A 42 -15.00 -0.92 -9.92
C ASP A 42 -16.00 -0.82 -11.08
N ASN A 43 -16.62 0.34 -11.32
CA ASN A 43 -17.51 0.58 -12.46
C ASN A 43 -16.76 0.74 -13.79
N SER A 44 -15.55 1.31 -13.76
CA SER A 44 -14.72 1.56 -14.94
C SER A 44 -13.68 0.48 -15.22
N TRP A 45 -13.72 -0.64 -14.47
CA TRP A 45 -12.67 -1.65 -14.53
C TRP A 45 -12.46 -2.19 -15.95
N GLY A 46 -11.21 -2.14 -16.42
CA GLY A 46 -10.85 -2.58 -17.77
C GLY A 46 -10.86 -1.48 -18.83
N SER A 47 -11.30 -0.27 -18.47
CA SER A 47 -11.20 0.95 -19.30
C SER A 47 -10.17 1.91 -18.70
N PRO A 48 -8.88 1.85 -19.09
CA PRO A 48 -7.86 2.75 -18.55
C PRO A 48 -8.24 4.24 -18.54
N PRO A 49 -8.86 4.82 -19.59
CA PRO A 49 -9.29 6.22 -19.59
C PRO A 49 -10.31 6.57 -18.52
N GLU A 50 -11.12 5.63 -18.05
CA GLU A 50 -12.10 5.85 -16.99
C GLU A 50 -11.55 5.42 -15.61
N MET A 51 -10.62 4.45 -15.57
CA MET A 51 -9.97 4.01 -14.33
C MET A 51 -9.10 5.11 -13.71
N VAL A 52 -8.51 6.01 -14.52
CA VAL A 52 -7.73 7.15 -14.02
C VAL A 52 -8.55 8.05 -13.10
N GLU A 53 -9.87 8.17 -13.31
CA GLU A 53 -10.73 9.01 -12.48
C GLU A 53 -10.80 8.50 -11.05
N GLY A 54 -11.01 7.18 -10.88
CA GLY A 54 -11.05 6.55 -9.56
C GLY A 54 -9.71 6.67 -8.82
N VAL A 55 -8.60 6.41 -9.51
CA VAL A 55 -7.26 6.58 -8.95
C VAL A 55 -7.00 8.06 -8.60
N GLY A 56 -7.39 8.98 -9.49
CA GLY A 56 -7.25 10.41 -9.29
C GLY A 56 -8.02 10.93 -8.09
N VAL A 57 -9.28 10.54 -7.91
CA VAL A 57 -10.07 10.93 -6.74
C VAL A 57 -9.37 10.54 -5.44
N LEU A 58 -8.85 9.31 -5.34
CA LEU A 58 -8.12 8.88 -4.14
C LEU A 58 -6.85 9.70 -3.94
N LEU A 59 -6.02 9.85 -4.97
CA LEU A 59 -4.72 10.50 -4.84
C LEU A 59 -4.83 11.99 -4.54
N LEU A 60 -5.81 12.68 -5.13
CA LEU A 60 -6.00 14.10 -4.95
C LEU A 60 -6.67 14.46 -3.63
N THR A 61 -7.22 13.47 -2.92
CA THR A 61 -7.79 13.64 -1.59
C THR A 61 -6.85 13.13 -0.51
N TRP A 62 -6.34 11.91 -0.65
CA TRP A 62 -5.51 11.25 0.35
C TRP A 62 -4.02 11.58 0.24
N ASN A 63 -3.56 12.06 -0.92
CA ASN A 63 -2.18 12.52 -1.12
C ASN A 63 -2.14 14.03 -1.47
N GLN A 64 -3.19 14.76 -1.08
CA GLN A 64 -3.35 16.20 -1.34
C GLN A 64 -2.15 17.04 -0.87
N PRO A 65 -1.57 16.83 0.33
CA PRO A 65 -0.42 17.64 0.77
C PRO A 65 0.79 17.52 -0.16
N PHE A 66 0.98 16.35 -0.78
CA PHE A 66 2.03 16.14 -1.77
C PHE A 66 1.72 16.89 -3.08
N TYR A 67 0.56 16.63 -3.69
CA TYR A 67 0.22 17.21 -4.99
C TYR A 67 -0.03 18.73 -4.94
N GLY A 68 -0.55 19.24 -3.82
CA GLY A 68 -0.67 20.69 -3.59
C GLY A 68 0.69 21.40 -3.52
N ARG A 69 1.75 20.71 -3.09
CA ARG A 69 3.11 21.26 -3.00
C ARG A 69 3.89 21.10 -4.29
N PHE A 70 3.89 19.88 -4.84
CA PHE A 70 4.77 19.47 -5.94
C PHE A 70 4.09 19.42 -7.32
N GLY A 71 2.84 19.89 -7.40
CA GLY A 71 2.06 19.89 -8.62
C GLY A 71 1.42 18.53 -8.89
N TRP A 72 0.53 18.50 -9.87
CA TRP A 72 -0.33 17.37 -10.16
C TRP A 72 0.41 16.39 -11.09
N PHE A 73 0.09 15.10 -10.98
CA PHE A 73 0.50 14.14 -12.00
C PHE A 73 -0.34 14.35 -13.27
N LYS A 74 0.13 13.86 -14.40
CA LYS A 74 -0.60 13.97 -15.67
C LYS A 74 -1.51 12.76 -15.85
N PHE A 75 -2.80 13.00 -16.08
CA PHE A 75 -3.78 11.93 -16.26
C PHE A 75 -3.44 11.05 -17.47
N GLU A 76 -2.87 11.62 -18.53
CA GLU A 76 -2.46 10.89 -19.74
C GLU A 76 -1.27 9.95 -19.47
N GLU A 77 -0.37 10.30 -18.54
CA GLU A 77 0.73 9.43 -18.13
C GLU A 77 0.20 8.26 -17.29
N LEU A 78 -0.76 8.52 -16.40
CA LEU A 78 -1.44 7.48 -15.62
C LEU A 78 -2.28 6.55 -16.49
N GLU A 79 -3.02 7.07 -17.47
CA GLU A 79 -3.82 6.28 -18.41
C GLU A 79 -2.94 5.30 -19.17
N LYS A 80 -1.81 5.77 -19.72
CA LYS A 80 -0.83 4.92 -20.42
C LYS A 80 -0.26 3.85 -19.49
N CYS A 81 0.10 4.24 -18.26
CA CYS A 81 0.58 3.31 -17.25
C CYS A 81 -0.45 2.21 -16.95
N LEU A 82 -1.71 2.57 -16.74
CA LEU A 82 -2.81 1.61 -16.53
C LEU A 82 -3.01 0.70 -17.75
N ALA A 83 -3.01 1.26 -18.97
CA ALA A 83 -3.18 0.49 -20.20
C ALA A 83 -2.07 -0.55 -20.39
N ASN A 84 -0.82 -0.15 -20.18
CA ASN A 84 0.35 -1.04 -20.31
C ASN A 84 0.33 -2.18 -19.27
N ASN A 85 -0.21 -1.91 -18.08
CA ASN A 85 -0.12 -2.81 -16.93
C ASN A 85 -1.42 -3.54 -16.58
N LEU A 86 -2.51 -3.30 -17.32
CA LEU A 86 -3.85 -3.80 -16.98
C LEU A 86 -3.88 -5.32 -16.73
N LYS A 87 -3.15 -6.09 -17.55
CA LYS A 87 -3.06 -7.55 -17.41
C LYS A 87 -2.40 -7.96 -16.08
N ALA A 88 -1.27 -7.34 -15.74
CA ALA A 88 -0.55 -7.63 -14.49
C ALA A 88 -1.40 -7.20 -13.27
N ILE A 89 -1.97 -6.00 -13.32
CA ILE A 89 -2.85 -5.47 -12.27
C ILE A 89 -4.05 -6.41 -12.05
N LYS A 90 -4.71 -6.88 -13.12
CA LYS A 90 -5.82 -7.84 -13.02
C LYS A 90 -5.38 -9.13 -12.33
N GLY A 91 -4.21 -9.65 -12.67
CA GLY A 91 -3.64 -10.83 -12.03
C GLY A 91 -3.49 -10.68 -10.51
N PHE A 92 -3.12 -9.49 -10.03
CA PHE A 92 -3.05 -9.21 -8.58
C PHE A 92 -4.40 -8.90 -7.94
N LYS A 93 -5.34 -8.25 -8.65
CA LYS A 93 -6.67 -7.92 -8.11
C LYS A 93 -7.46 -9.15 -7.65
N GLU A 94 -7.30 -10.26 -8.36
CA GLU A 94 -8.00 -11.53 -8.08
C GLU A 94 -7.35 -12.32 -6.93
N ARG A 95 -6.18 -11.89 -6.45
CA ARG A 95 -5.38 -12.56 -5.42
C ARG A 95 -5.49 -11.88 -4.07
N GLU A 96 -5.16 -12.65 -3.03
CA GLU A 96 -4.99 -12.15 -1.68
C GLU A 96 -3.51 -12.06 -1.31
N ILE A 97 -3.17 -11.15 -0.39
CA ILE A 97 -1.78 -10.92 0.07
C ILE A 97 -1.09 -12.20 0.58
N PHE A 98 -1.84 -13.19 1.06
CA PHE A 98 -1.31 -14.51 1.46
C PHE A 98 -0.55 -15.21 0.34
N SER A 99 -0.91 -14.94 -0.91
CA SER A 99 -0.27 -15.50 -2.09
C SER A 99 0.97 -14.73 -2.55
N PHE A 100 1.33 -13.62 -1.90
CA PHE A 100 2.56 -12.89 -2.21
C PHE A 100 3.78 -13.79 -1.98
N SER A 101 4.67 -13.82 -2.95
CA SER A 101 5.83 -14.71 -3.00
C SER A 101 6.98 -14.09 -3.78
N SER A 102 8.14 -14.74 -3.78
CA SER A 102 9.31 -14.26 -4.53
C SER A 102 9.08 -14.19 -6.05
N ALA A 103 8.15 -14.99 -6.58
CA ALA A 103 7.76 -14.92 -8.00
C ALA A 103 7.03 -13.60 -8.38
N ASP A 104 6.54 -12.86 -7.39
CA ASP A 104 5.82 -11.61 -7.58
C ASP A 104 6.72 -10.37 -7.51
N GLU A 105 7.96 -10.52 -7.02
CA GLU A 105 8.84 -9.40 -6.71
C GLU A 105 9.19 -8.56 -7.94
N ASP A 106 9.65 -9.20 -9.02
CA ASP A 106 10.03 -8.49 -10.26
C ASP A 106 8.85 -7.76 -10.89
N VAL A 107 7.68 -8.40 -10.91
CA VAL A 107 6.46 -7.79 -11.47
C VAL A 107 5.97 -6.65 -10.58
N THR A 108 6.02 -6.83 -9.26
CA THR A 108 5.66 -5.78 -8.29
C THR A 108 6.59 -4.59 -8.41
N LYS A 109 7.90 -4.83 -8.57
CA LYS A 109 8.89 -3.77 -8.79
C LYS A 109 8.64 -3.01 -10.08
N ALA A 110 8.45 -3.72 -11.19
CA ALA A 110 8.16 -3.10 -12.48
C ALA A 110 6.89 -2.24 -12.42
N LEU A 111 5.80 -2.77 -11.86
CA LEU A 111 4.57 -2.00 -11.62
C LEU A 111 4.84 -0.77 -10.76
N PHE A 112 5.58 -0.93 -9.66
CA PHE A 112 5.87 0.18 -8.76
C PHE A 112 6.63 1.30 -9.48
N ASP A 113 7.67 0.97 -10.23
CA ASP A 113 8.51 1.95 -10.93
C ASP A 113 7.74 2.65 -12.06
N GLU A 114 6.90 1.93 -12.81
CA GLU A 114 6.03 2.54 -13.84
C GLU A 114 4.99 3.50 -13.23
N PHE A 115 4.38 3.14 -12.11
CA PHE A 115 3.49 4.04 -11.39
C PHE A 115 4.24 5.20 -10.75
N LEU A 116 5.48 4.99 -10.30
CA LEU A 116 6.31 6.03 -9.70
C LEU A 116 6.63 7.14 -10.70
N GLU A 117 6.84 6.77 -11.97
CA GLU A 117 6.97 7.71 -13.06
C GLU A 117 5.65 8.38 -13.43
N ALA A 118 4.56 7.62 -13.55
CA ALA A 118 3.26 8.15 -13.98
C ALA A 118 2.61 9.08 -12.93
N LEU A 119 2.89 8.87 -11.64
CA LEU A 119 2.28 9.59 -10.52
C LEU A 119 3.15 10.69 -9.93
N LYS A 120 4.33 10.97 -10.51
CA LYS A 120 5.19 12.07 -10.05
C LYS A 120 4.46 13.41 -10.15
N GLY A 121 4.59 14.23 -9.11
CA GLY A 121 4.09 15.60 -9.13
C GLY A 121 4.93 16.44 -10.07
N VAL A 122 4.28 17.15 -10.99
CA VAL A 122 4.95 18.05 -11.92
C VAL A 122 4.53 19.48 -11.60
N ARG A 123 5.50 20.29 -11.18
CA ARG A 123 5.32 21.74 -10.99
C ARG A 123 6.48 22.44 -11.66
N GLU A 124 6.14 23.36 -12.56
CA GLU A 124 7.11 24.06 -13.40
C GLU A 124 8.00 23.03 -14.14
N ALA A 125 9.32 23.13 -14.02
CA ALA A 125 10.29 22.21 -14.62
C ALA A 125 10.79 21.12 -13.66
N LYS A 126 10.17 20.95 -12.48
CA LYS A 126 10.58 19.95 -11.48
C LYS A 126 9.55 18.83 -11.40
N ALA A 127 10.03 17.60 -11.55
CA ALA A 127 9.24 16.40 -11.34
C ALA A 127 9.69 15.70 -10.05
N ILE A 128 8.76 15.49 -9.11
CA ILE A 128 9.03 14.85 -7.82
C ILE A 128 8.22 13.56 -7.73
N ARG A 129 8.89 12.43 -7.51
CA ARG A 129 8.26 11.11 -7.38
C ARG A 129 7.63 10.93 -6.00
N THR A 130 6.56 10.13 -5.92
CA THR A 130 5.84 9.85 -4.67
C THR A 130 5.58 8.35 -4.45
N PRO A 131 6.47 7.66 -3.71
CA PRO A 131 6.23 6.27 -3.32
C PRO A 131 4.90 6.08 -2.55
N VAL A 132 4.50 7.05 -1.73
CA VAL A 132 3.20 7.04 -1.03
C VAL A 132 2.04 7.03 -2.02
N GLY A 133 2.07 7.88 -3.05
CA GLY A 133 1.05 7.91 -4.10
C GLY A 133 0.95 6.57 -4.84
N VAL A 134 2.09 5.96 -5.17
CA VAL A 134 2.13 4.63 -5.84
C VAL A 134 1.39 3.57 -5.02
N THR A 135 1.71 3.43 -3.73
CA THR A 135 1.06 2.39 -2.91
C THR A 135 -0.44 2.59 -2.74
N LYS A 136 -0.91 3.84 -2.66
CA LYS A 136 -2.34 4.18 -2.62
C LYS A 136 -3.04 3.77 -3.91
N ALA A 137 -2.43 4.04 -5.06
CA ALA A 137 -2.95 3.63 -6.35
C ALA A 137 -2.98 2.11 -6.50
N LEU A 138 -1.87 1.42 -6.22
CA LEU A 138 -1.77 -0.04 -6.31
C LEU A 138 -2.78 -0.74 -5.39
N HIS A 139 -2.95 -0.26 -4.16
CA HIS A 139 -3.96 -0.79 -3.26
C HIS A 139 -5.38 -0.57 -3.77
N LEU A 140 -5.72 0.61 -4.32
CA LEU A 140 -7.04 0.82 -4.89
C LEU A 140 -7.32 -0.16 -6.04
N LEU A 141 -6.31 -0.44 -6.86
CA LEU A 141 -6.37 -1.35 -8.01
C LEU A 141 -6.47 -2.82 -7.59
N ALA A 142 -5.74 -3.26 -6.57
CA ALA A 142 -5.76 -4.62 -6.03
C ALA A 142 -5.86 -4.63 -4.49
N PRO A 143 -7.04 -4.31 -3.92
CA PRO A 143 -7.18 -4.00 -2.49
C PRO A 143 -7.04 -5.21 -1.55
N LYS A 144 -7.06 -6.42 -2.10
CA LYS A 144 -6.80 -7.67 -1.35
C LYS A 144 -5.33 -8.06 -1.34
N PHE A 145 -4.52 -7.46 -2.21
CA PHE A 145 -3.15 -7.87 -2.48
C PHE A 145 -2.14 -6.79 -2.07
N PHE A 146 -2.26 -5.57 -2.61
CA PHE A 146 -1.26 -4.53 -2.37
C PHE A 146 -1.58 -3.73 -1.10
N PRO A 147 -0.67 -3.67 -0.12
CA PRO A 147 -0.85 -2.84 1.06
C PRO A 147 -0.54 -1.36 0.79
N MET A 148 -1.19 -0.47 1.54
CA MET A 148 -0.83 0.96 1.56
C MET A 148 0.14 1.26 2.69
N TRP A 149 0.94 2.30 2.51
CA TRP A 149 1.70 2.90 3.59
C TRP A 149 1.76 4.43 3.49
N ASP A 150 2.24 5.05 4.55
CA ASP A 150 2.78 6.40 4.56
C ASP A 150 4.22 6.38 5.08
N ASP A 151 4.86 7.54 5.12
CA ASP A 151 6.24 7.68 5.59
C ASP A 151 6.48 7.11 6.99
N GLN A 152 5.53 7.29 7.91
CA GLN A 152 5.69 6.84 9.30
C GLN A 152 5.47 5.35 9.43
N ILE A 153 4.47 4.80 8.74
CA ILE A 153 4.24 3.35 8.64
C ILE A 153 5.49 2.69 8.04
N ALA A 154 6.03 3.22 6.93
CA ALA A 154 7.22 2.65 6.32
C ALA A 154 8.44 2.67 7.26
N LYS A 155 8.63 3.74 8.05
CA LYS A 155 9.68 3.81 9.09
C LYS A 155 9.50 2.74 10.17
N ASP A 156 8.27 2.58 10.67
CA ASP A 156 7.97 1.63 11.75
C ASP A 156 8.23 0.17 11.33
N TYR A 157 7.95 -0.15 10.06
CA TYR A 157 8.25 -1.46 9.45
C TYR A 157 9.70 -1.56 8.92
N ARG A 158 10.55 -0.55 9.14
CA ARG A 158 11.93 -0.45 8.61
C ARG A 158 12.04 -0.60 7.09
N CYS A 159 10.96 -0.26 6.41
CA CYS A 159 10.85 -0.23 4.97
C CYS A 159 10.81 1.22 4.45
N TYR A 160 11.41 2.16 5.18
CA TYR A 160 11.51 3.54 4.71
C TYR A 160 12.50 3.65 3.55
N TRP A 161 12.16 4.52 2.60
CA TRP A 161 13.00 4.89 1.47
C TRP A 161 13.59 6.29 1.73
N TYR A 162 14.91 6.44 1.62
CA TYR A 162 15.56 7.76 1.77
C TYR A 162 15.54 8.56 0.46
N SER A 163 15.49 7.84 -0.65
CA SER A 163 15.31 8.36 -2.01
C SER A 163 14.20 7.57 -2.69
N SER A 164 13.61 8.15 -3.74
CA SER A 164 12.65 7.42 -4.59
C SER A 164 13.32 6.27 -5.35
N GLU A 165 14.62 6.40 -5.62
CA GLU A 165 15.49 5.30 -6.06
C GLU A 165 15.60 4.27 -4.93
N GLY A 166 15.12 3.05 -5.19
CA GLY A 166 15.09 1.96 -4.20
C GLY A 166 13.77 1.81 -3.44
N ALA A 167 12.75 2.62 -3.72
CA ALA A 167 11.47 2.58 -3.01
C ALA A 167 10.68 1.29 -3.31
N ALA A 168 10.82 0.72 -4.51
CA ALA A 168 10.16 -0.52 -4.91
C ALA A 168 10.63 -1.72 -4.06
N GLU A 169 11.93 -1.86 -3.82
CA GLU A 169 12.50 -2.92 -2.98
C GLU A 169 12.02 -2.81 -1.53
N LYS A 170 11.92 -1.58 -1.03
CA LYS A 170 11.32 -1.33 0.28
C LYS A 170 9.85 -1.72 0.31
N TYR A 171 9.11 -1.47 -0.76
CA TYR A 171 7.69 -1.80 -0.85
C TYR A 171 7.46 -3.31 -0.88
N ILE A 172 8.30 -4.05 -1.60
CA ILE A 172 8.32 -5.51 -1.60
C ILE A 172 8.53 -6.05 -0.18
N CYS A 173 9.55 -5.53 0.54
CA CYS A 173 9.80 -5.91 1.93
C CYS A 173 8.58 -5.65 2.85
N PHE A 174 7.85 -4.57 2.60
CA PHE A 174 6.61 -4.29 3.32
C PHE A 174 5.45 -5.18 2.94
N CYS A 175 5.32 -5.59 1.67
CA CYS A 175 4.35 -6.62 1.26
C CYS A 175 4.57 -7.92 2.03
N GLU A 176 5.82 -8.34 2.20
CA GLU A 176 6.17 -9.51 3.01
C GLU A 176 5.76 -9.34 4.48
N TRP A 177 6.05 -8.18 5.10
CA TRP A 177 5.62 -7.92 6.48
C TRP A 177 4.10 -7.92 6.63
N ILE A 178 3.38 -7.30 5.70
CA ILE A 178 1.91 -7.25 5.77
C ILE A 178 1.31 -8.62 5.51
N LYS A 179 1.94 -9.45 4.68
CA LYS A 179 1.57 -10.87 4.56
C LYS A 179 1.67 -11.57 5.91
N GLU A 180 2.80 -11.46 6.61
CA GLU A 180 2.98 -12.06 7.95
C GLU A 180 1.92 -11.55 8.95
N VAL A 181 1.65 -10.24 8.98
CA VAL A 181 0.59 -9.68 9.83
C VAL A 181 -0.77 -10.27 9.45
N ALA A 182 -1.10 -10.30 8.15
CA ALA A 182 -2.36 -10.80 7.65
C ALA A 182 -2.58 -12.27 8.02
N GLU A 183 -1.55 -13.12 7.89
CA GLU A 183 -1.64 -14.54 8.26
C GLU A 183 -2.01 -14.74 9.73
N GLU A 184 -1.55 -13.86 10.61
CA GLU A 184 -1.81 -13.94 12.05
C GLU A 184 -3.16 -13.34 12.47
N VAL A 185 -3.61 -12.25 11.81
CA VAL A 185 -4.84 -11.55 12.20
C VAL A 185 -6.10 -12.05 11.49
N ARG A 186 -5.98 -12.83 10.40
CA ARG A 186 -7.12 -13.28 9.57
C ARG A 186 -8.17 -14.08 10.35
N ASP A 187 -7.74 -14.77 11.40
CA ASP A 187 -8.57 -15.69 12.20
C ASP A 187 -9.18 -14.97 13.42
N TYR A 188 -9.02 -13.65 13.53
CA TYR A 188 -9.68 -12.88 14.58
C TYR A 188 -11.20 -12.90 14.36
N PRO A 189 -12.00 -13.24 15.37
CA PRO A 189 -13.45 -13.26 15.22
C PRO A 189 -13.98 -11.82 15.11
N SER A 190 -15.10 -11.68 14.41
CA SER A 190 -15.82 -10.40 14.23
C SER A 190 -15.05 -9.34 13.45
N LEU A 191 -14.15 -9.74 12.53
CA LEU A 191 -13.57 -8.81 11.56
C LEU A 191 -14.68 -8.20 10.68
N PRO A 192 -14.65 -6.88 10.41
CA PRO A 192 -15.58 -6.26 9.48
C PRO A 192 -15.49 -6.89 8.10
N SER A 193 -16.63 -7.28 7.52
CA SER A 193 -16.71 -7.92 6.20
C SER A 193 -16.87 -6.93 5.04
N ASP A 194 -17.05 -5.64 5.34
CA ASP A 194 -17.23 -4.57 4.37
C ASP A 194 -15.91 -4.09 3.73
N ARG A 195 -14.78 -4.62 4.21
CA ARG A 195 -13.41 -4.24 3.83
C ARG A 195 -12.52 -5.47 3.69
N THR A 196 -11.44 -5.33 2.92
CA THR A 196 -10.42 -6.37 2.79
C THR A 196 -9.53 -6.41 4.03
N LEU A 197 -8.92 -7.56 4.32
CA LEU A 197 -8.01 -7.69 5.47
C LEU A 197 -6.83 -6.71 5.38
N VAL A 198 -6.29 -6.51 4.17
CA VAL A 198 -5.23 -5.52 3.90
C VAL A 198 -5.68 -4.11 4.25
N LYS A 199 -6.94 -3.74 3.97
CA LYS A 199 -7.49 -2.45 4.35
C LYS A 199 -7.66 -2.31 5.87
N LEU A 200 -8.06 -3.38 6.57
CA LEU A 200 -8.15 -3.38 8.03
C LEU A 200 -6.77 -3.18 8.68
N ILE A 201 -5.73 -3.83 8.16
CA ILE A 201 -4.34 -3.64 8.61
C ILE A 201 -3.88 -2.21 8.36
N ASP A 202 -4.19 -1.64 7.20
CA ASP A 202 -3.92 -0.23 6.88
C ASP A 202 -4.57 0.73 7.90
N GLU A 203 -5.85 0.53 8.25
CA GLU A 203 -6.53 1.37 9.25
C GLU A 203 -5.91 1.28 10.63
N TYR A 204 -5.59 0.05 11.07
CA TYR A 204 -4.87 -0.19 12.30
C TYR A 204 -3.52 0.55 12.29
N ASN A 205 -2.77 0.41 11.19
CA ASN A 205 -1.49 1.09 11.01
C ASN A 205 -1.64 2.60 11.09
N HIS A 206 -2.56 3.17 10.32
CA HIS A 206 -2.82 4.60 10.31
C HIS A 206 -3.17 5.12 11.71
N LYS A 207 -4.11 4.48 12.44
CA LYS A 207 -4.55 4.96 13.75
C LYS A 207 -3.47 4.87 14.83
N THR A 208 -2.64 3.83 14.81
CA THR A 208 -1.69 3.56 15.90
C THR A 208 -0.29 4.12 15.71
N ARG A 209 0.02 4.59 14.49
CA ARG A 209 1.39 4.98 14.06
C ARG A 209 1.48 6.39 13.47
N SER A 210 0.39 6.97 12.96
CA SER A 210 0.41 8.32 12.35
C SER A 210 0.44 9.49 13.36
N THR A 211 0.34 9.23 14.67
CA THR A 211 0.42 10.27 15.71
C THR A 211 1.87 10.57 16.09
N LYS A 212 2.30 11.82 15.85
CA LYS A 212 3.66 12.37 16.04
C LYS A 212 4.22 12.33 17.47
N GLU A 213 3.47 11.83 18.46
CA GLU A 213 3.92 11.73 19.84
C GLU A 213 4.66 10.39 20.06
N GLU A 214 6.00 10.48 20.03
CA GLU A 214 6.97 9.59 20.67
C GLU A 214 6.55 8.12 20.92
N LYS A 215 6.43 7.30 19.87
CA LYS A 215 6.50 5.82 20.02
C LYS A 215 7.26 5.17 18.86
N HIS A 216 8.58 5.39 18.84
CA HIS A 216 9.45 4.56 18.00
C HIS A 216 9.34 3.08 18.46
N TYR A 217 9.05 2.19 17.50
CA TYR A 217 9.10 0.71 17.58
C TYR A 217 7.90 -0.05 18.16
N LYS A 218 6.66 0.26 17.76
CA LYS A 218 5.52 -0.65 18.05
C LYS A 218 5.52 -1.93 17.22
N VAL A 219 6.19 -1.96 16.06
CA VAL A 219 6.06 -3.06 15.09
C VAL A 219 7.21 -4.06 15.16
N LEU A 220 8.40 -3.63 15.53
CA LEU A 220 9.58 -4.49 15.49
C LEU A 220 10.37 -4.35 16.79
N ARG A 221 10.53 -5.46 17.54
CA ARG A 221 11.41 -5.52 18.73
C ARG A 221 12.78 -6.09 18.36
N LYS A 222 13.85 -5.66 19.03
CA LYS A 222 15.16 -6.31 18.89
C LYS A 222 15.07 -7.77 19.35
N ALA A 223 15.73 -8.69 18.65
CA ALA A 223 15.99 -10.03 19.16
C ALA A 223 16.90 -9.92 20.40
N SER A 224 16.52 -10.60 21.49
CA SER A 224 17.24 -10.63 22.76
C SER A 224 18.49 -11.48 22.68
#